data_AF-A0AAD9TFG2-F1
#
_entry.id   AF-A0AAD9TFG2-F1
#
_cell.length_a   1.000
_cell.length_b   1.000
_cell.length_c   1.000
_cell.angle_alpha   90.00
_cell.angle_beta   90.00
_cell.angle_gamma   90.00
#
_symmetry.space_group_name_H-M   'P 1'
#
loop_
_entity.id
_entity.type
_entity.pdbx_description
1 polymer ?
#
loop_
_entity_poly.entity_id
_entity_poly.type
_entity_poly.pdbx_seq_one_letter_code
_entity_poly.pdbx_strand_id
1 'polypeptide(L)'
;MINTLVDKHECHRVYNNKEAKVKWIASKFENLVKTNPSVSVKVIGDLLMENYRVSVDVQRLYNARKRALTGLAKDHAKCFDLLRRYAYMVNQSNPGSTVHIYTQQPQPTFQRMFLSFEAHKLGFLEGYRPFIGMDDLLEECYCLQSHWMQTVGYSQ
;
A
#
# COMPACT_ATOMS: atom_id res chain seq x y z
N MET A 1 -47.38 -27.19 -0.18
CA MET A 1 -47.93 -26.24 0.80
C MET A 1 -47.47 -24.85 0.41
N ILE A 2 -48.39 -23.96 0.09
CA ILE A 2 -48.13 -22.55 -0.23
C ILE A 2 -48.46 -21.76 1.03
N ASN A 3 -47.51 -20.98 1.54
CA ASN A 3 -47.75 -20.15 2.72
C ASN A 3 -48.61 -18.95 2.32
N THR A 4 -49.73 -18.76 3.02
CA THR A 4 -50.66 -17.65 2.82
C THR A 4 -49.99 -16.32 3.22
N LEU A 5 -49.95 -15.36 2.29
CA LEU A 5 -49.41 -14.04 2.55
C LEU A 5 -50.39 -13.25 3.43
N VAL A 6 -49.96 -12.85 4.63
CA VAL A 6 -50.76 -11.99 5.52
C VAL A 6 -50.37 -10.54 5.26
N ASP A 7 -51.30 -9.75 4.70
CA ASP A 7 -51.05 -8.36 4.26
C ASP A 7 -50.80 -7.38 5.42
N LYS A 8 -51.38 -7.64 6.60
CA LYS A 8 -51.16 -6.84 7.80
C LYS A 8 -50.10 -7.49 8.67
N HIS A 9 -48.91 -6.93 8.63
CA HIS A 9 -47.81 -7.33 9.48
C HIS A 9 -47.36 -6.14 10.34
N GLU A 10 -47.26 -6.34 11.66
CA GLU A 10 -46.54 -5.42 12.56
C GLU A 10 -45.06 -5.82 12.56
N CYS A 11 -44.32 -5.56 11.46
CA CYS A 11 -42.87 -5.75 11.51
C CYS A 11 -42.28 -4.59 12.32
N HIS A 12 -41.91 -4.90 13.55
CA HIS A 12 -41.00 -4.05 14.28
C HIS A 12 -39.62 -4.06 13.59
N ARG A 13 -39.04 -2.90 13.33
CA ARG A 13 -37.70 -2.82 12.75
C ARG A 13 -36.68 -3.38 13.73
N VAL A 14 -36.08 -4.51 13.37
CA VAL A 14 -35.00 -5.13 14.16
C VAL A 14 -33.66 -4.65 13.64
N TYR A 15 -32.96 -3.85 14.44
CA TYR A 15 -31.63 -3.34 14.10
C TYR A 15 -30.52 -4.39 14.33
N ASN A 16 -30.74 -5.37 15.20
CA ASN A 16 -29.77 -6.42 15.48
C ASN A 16 -29.82 -7.51 14.39
N ASN A 17 -28.86 -7.48 13.48
CA ASN A 17 -28.81 -8.42 12.35
C ASN A 17 -27.74 -9.50 12.57
N LYS A 18 -28.16 -10.77 12.64
CA LYS A 18 -27.26 -11.93 12.74
C LYS A 18 -26.46 -12.18 11.45
N GLU A 19 -26.96 -11.73 10.30
CA GLU A 19 -26.30 -11.85 9.00
C GLU A 19 -25.21 -10.80 8.76
N ALA A 20 -25.12 -9.76 9.60
CA ALA A 20 -24.04 -8.78 9.58
C ALA A 20 -22.74 -9.39 10.14
N LYS A 21 -22.15 -10.30 9.34
CA LYS A 21 -20.94 -11.05 9.69
C LYS A 21 -19.71 -10.15 9.59
N VAL A 22 -18.69 -10.48 10.39
CA VAL A 22 -17.39 -9.80 10.43
C VAL A 22 -16.78 -9.59 9.03
N LYS A 23 -16.88 -10.59 8.15
CA LYS A 23 -16.38 -10.52 6.77
C LYS A 23 -17.07 -9.41 5.96
N TRP A 24 -18.39 -9.28 6.09
CA TRP A 24 -19.17 -8.29 5.37
C TRP A 24 -18.86 -6.87 5.88
N ILE A 25 -18.81 -6.69 7.20
CA ILE A 25 -18.45 -5.41 7.83
C ILE A 25 -17.06 -4.97 7.38
N ALA A 26 -16.07 -5.87 7.46
CA ALA A 26 -14.71 -5.57 7.05
C ALA A 26 -14.62 -5.13 5.58
N SER A 27 -15.41 -5.75 4.69
CA SER A 27 -15.44 -5.38 3.27
C SER A 27 -16.09 -4.01 3.04
N LYS A 28 -17.11 -3.63 3.80
CA LYS A 28 -17.76 -2.31 3.66
C LYS A 28 -16.88 -1.15 4.14
N PHE A 29 -16.07 -1.39 5.17
CA PHE A 29 -15.22 -0.37 5.78
C PHE A 29 -13.74 -0.53 5.44
N GLU A 30 -13.41 -1.34 4.44
CA GLU A 30 -12.02 -1.58 4.04
C GLU A 30 -11.32 -0.29 3.63
N ASN A 31 -11.96 0.51 2.77
CA ASN A 31 -11.39 1.80 2.32
C ASN A 31 -11.20 2.79 3.47
N LEU A 32 -12.15 2.84 4.41
CA LEU A 32 -12.04 3.69 5.60
C LEU A 32 -10.81 3.30 6.43
N VAL A 33 -10.60 2.00 6.65
CA VAL A 33 -9.44 1.48 7.39
C VAL A 33 -8.13 1.68 6.61
N LYS A 34 -8.16 1.64 5.27
CA LYS A 34 -7.01 1.96 4.41
C LYS A 34 -6.57 3.41 4.54
N THR A 35 -7.52 4.35 4.48
CA THR A 35 -7.24 5.78 4.61
C THR A 35 -6.89 6.17 6.04
N ASN A 36 -7.55 5.56 7.03
CA ASN A 36 -7.33 5.84 8.44
C ASN A 36 -7.21 4.54 9.27
N PRO A 37 -6.00 3.96 9.39
CA PRO A 37 -5.78 2.74 10.16
C PRO A 37 -6.12 2.87 11.66
N SER A 38 -6.07 4.09 12.21
CA SER A 38 -6.35 4.36 13.62
C SER A 38 -7.84 4.56 13.92
N VAL A 39 -8.73 4.44 12.92
CA VAL A 39 -10.19 4.62 13.06
C VAL A 39 -10.80 3.84 14.23
N SER A 40 -11.58 4.51 15.07
CA SER A 40 -12.20 3.87 16.24
C SER A 40 -13.31 2.90 15.82
N VAL A 41 -13.50 1.83 16.60
CA VAL A 41 -14.61 0.86 16.37
C VAL A 41 -15.98 1.50 16.60
N LYS A 42 -16.07 2.55 17.42
CA LYS A 42 -17.29 3.32 17.63
C LYS A 42 -17.74 4.00 16.35
N VAL A 43 -16.81 4.70 15.67
CA VAL A 43 -17.08 5.34 14.38
C VAL A 43 -17.56 4.32 13.34
N ILE A 44 -16.95 3.12 13.29
CA ILE A 44 -17.41 2.06 12.38
C ILE A 44 -18.84 1.63 12.74
N GLY A 45 -19.17 1.51 14.03
CA GLY A 45 -20.52 1.21 14.49
C GLY A 45 -21.54 2.29 14.12
N ASP A 46 -21.19 3.56 14.32
CA ASP A 46 -22.04 4.71 13.99
C ASP A 46 -22.33 4.78 12.49
N LEU A 47 -21.30 4.60 11.65
CA LEU A 47 -21.46 4.55 10.19
C LEU A 47 -22.27 3.34 9.73
N LEU A 48 -22.20 2.22 10.44
CA LEU A 48 -22.95 1.01 10.13
C LEU A 48 -24.44 1.19 10.47
N MET A 49 -24.73 1.89 11.56
CA MET A 49 -26.09 2.34 11.91
C MET A 49 -26.62 3.39 10.94
N GLU A 50 -25.81 4.34 10.50
CA GLU A 50 -26.21 5.41 9.58
C GLU A 50 -26.53 4.86 8.18
N ASN A 51 -25.60 4.10 7.60
CA ASN A 51 -25.70 3.66 6.21
C ASN A 51 -26.60 2.43 6.02
N TYR A 52 -26.64 1.53 7.02
CA TYR A 52 -27.29 0.23 6.87
C TYR A 52 -28.37 -0.04 7.91
N ARG A 53 -28.55 0.85 8.90
CA ARG A 53 -29.52 0.66 10.01
C ARG A 53 -29.30 -0.69 10.71
N VAL A 54 -28.05 -1.08 10.91
CA VAL A 54 -27.68 -2.32 11.60
C VAL A 54 -26.86 -2.01 12.84
N SER A 55 -27.23 -2.64 13.96
CA SER A 55 -26.47 -2.62 15.21
C SER A 55 -25.77 -3.96 15.38
N VAL A 56 -24.51 -3.90 15.80
CA VAL A 56 -23.65 -5.08 16.01
C VAL A 56 -22.87 -4.93 17.31
N ASP A 57 -22.57 -6.06 17.92
CA ASP A 57 -21.74 -6.12 19.12
C ASP A 57 -20.33 -5.55 18.87
N VAL A 58 -19.76 -4.93 19.92
CA VAL A 58 -18.45 -4.26 19.87
C VAL A 58 -17.33 -5.25 19.52
N GLN A 59 -17.40 -6.51 19.96
CA GLN A 59 -16.39 -7.51 19.62
C GLN A 59 -16.41 -7.83 18.12
N ARG A 60 -17.60 -7.83 17.48
CA ARG A 60 -17.71 -8.03 16.03
C ARG A 60 -17.09 -6.86 15.26
N LEU A 61 -17.29 -5.63 15.72
CA LEU A 61 -16.67 -4.44 15.15
C LEU A 61 -15.14 -4.49 15.28
N TYR A 62 -14.63 -4.89 16.45
CA TYR A 62 -13.20 -5.07 16.67
C TYR A 62 -12.60 -6.11 15.73
N ASN A 63 -13.26 -7.26 15.61
CA ASN A 63 -12.83 -8.32 14.70
C ASN A 63 -12.89 -7.89 13.22
N ALA A 64 -13.88 -7.07 12.84
CA ALA A 64 -14.01 -6.55 11.48
C ALA A 64 -12.88 -5.57 11.17
N ARG A 65 -12.58 -4.64 12.08
CA ARG A 65 -11.44 -3.73 11.96
C ARG A 65 -10.12 -4.49 11.87
N LYS A 66 -9.88 -5.45 12.78
CA LYS A 66 -8.69 -6.30 12.77
C LYS A 66 -8.55 -7.04 11.44
N ARG A 67 -9.65 -7.56 10.90
CA ARG A 67 -9.67 -8.24 9.60
C ARG A 67 -9.29 -7.29 8.46
N ALA A 68 -9.86 -6.08 8.44
CA ALA A 68 -9.53 -5.08 7.42
C ALA A 68 -8.04 -4.66 7.48
N LEU A 69 -7.51 -4.40 8.67
CA LEU A 69 -6.09 -4.11 8.89
C LEU A 69 -5.18 -5.27 8.42
N THR A 70 -5.56 -6.51 8.72
CA THR A 70 -4.81 -7.70 8.28
C THR A 70 -4.83 -7.84 6.76
N GLY A 71 -5.96 -7.51 6.11
CA GLY A 71 -6.07 -7.47 4.65
C GLY A 71 -5.11 -6.45 4.05
N LEU A 72 -5.11 -5.22 4.59
CA LEU A 72 -4.21 -4.16 4.16
C LEU A 72 -2.72 -4.57 4.27
N ALA A 73 -2.30 -5.14 5.40
CA ALA A 73 -0.93 -5.60 5.57
C ALA A 73 -0.53 -6.67 4.54
N LYS A 74 -1.44 -7.60 4.20
CA LYS A 74 -1.21 -8.61 3.17
C LYS A 74 -1.08 -8.00 1.78
N ASP A 75 -1.86 -6.98 1.46
CA ASP A 75 -1.79 -6.30 0.18
C ASP A 75 -0.46 -5.54 0.03
N HIS A 76 -0.01 -4.84 1.08
CA HIS A 76 1.32 -4.21 1.09
C HIS A 76 2.45 -5.22 0.88
N ALA A 77 2.40 -6.38 1.54
CA ALA A 77 3.40 -7.44 1.36
C ALA A 77 3.44 -7.95 -0.09
N LYS A 78 2.27 -8.19 -0.70
CA LYS A 78 2.18 -8.60 -2.11
C LYS A 78 2.73 -7.55 -3.07
N CYS A 79 2.38 -6.28 -2.89
CA CYS A 79 2.90 -5.19 -3.72
C CYS A 79 4.43 -5.10 -3.62
N PHE A 80 4.97 -5.29 -2.42
CA PHE A 80 6.40 -5.28 -2.21
C PHE A 80 7.12 -6.48 -2.85
N ASP A 81 6.53 -7.67 -2.80
CA ASP A 81 7.06 -8.84 -3.51
C ASP A 81 7.06 -8.64 -5.04
N LEU A 82 6.02 -8.02 -5.59
CA LEU A 82 5.97 -7.65 -7.00
C LEU A 82 7.09 -6.66 -7.37
N LEU A 83 7.34 -5.66 -6.52
CA LEU A 83 8.40 -4.68 -6.74
C LEU A 83 9.79 -5.35 -6.77
N ARG A 84 10.05 -6.29 -5.86
CA ARG A 84 11.29 -7.07 -5.84
C ARG A 84 11.47 -7.91 -7.10
N ARG A 85 10.41 -8.59 -7.54
CA ARG A 85 10.42 -9.37 -8.79
C ARG A 85 10.69 -8.48 -9.99
N TYR A 86 10.06 -7.30 -10.04
CA TYR A 86 10.31 -6.33 -11.10
C TYR A 86 11.78 -5.89 -11.13
N ALA A 87 12.35 -5.49 -10.00
CA ALA A 87 13.75 -5.10 -9.91
C ALA A 87 14.70 -6.21 -10.38
N TYR A 88 14.44 -7.46 -9.97
CA TYR A 88 15.18 -8.63 -10.44
C TYR A 88 15.08 -8.80 -11.96
N MET A 89 13.86 -8.76 -12.51
CA MET A 89 13.64 -8.94 -13.95
C MET A 89 14.31 -7.85 -14.78
N VAL A 90 14.24 -6.58 -14.37
CA VAL A 90 14.89 -5.48 -15.10
C VAL A 90 16.41 -5.67 -15.12
N ASN A 91 17.01 -5.98 -13.97
CA ASN A 91 18.46 -6.21 -13.88
C ASN A 91 18.94 -7.40 -14.72
N GLN A 92 18.09 -8.41 -14.93
CA GLN A 92 18.44 -9.55 -15.80
C GLN A 92 18.19 -9.30 -17.28
N SER A 93 17.05 -8.69 -17.63
CA SER A 93 16.60 -8.55 -19.03
C SER A 93 17.22 -7.35 -19.75
N ASN A 94 17.62 -6.32 -19.02
CA ASN A 94 18.23 -5.12 -19.57
C ASN A 94 19.63 -4.92 -18.96
N PRO A 95 20.65 -5.63 -19.47
CA PRO A 95 22.04 -5.33 -19.15
C PRO A 95 22.31 -3.83 -19.29
N GLY A 96 23.11 -3.26 -18.39
CA GLY A 96 23.40 -1.81 -18.35
C GLY A 96 22.36 -0.95 -17.62
N SER A 97 21.14 -1.44 -17.40
CA SER A 97 20.16 -0.82 -16.51
C SER A 97 20.34 -1.32 -15.07
N THR A 98 19.95 -0.51 -14.08
CA THR A 98 20.12 -0.85 -12.66
C THR A 98 18.87 -0.49 -11.86
N VAL A 99 18.35 -1.46 -11.12
CA VAL A 99 17.28 -1.30 -10.15
C VAL A 99 17.74 -1.79 -8.79
N HIS A 100 17.66 -0.92 -7.78
CA HIS A 100 18.01 -1.24 -6.41
C HIS A 100 16.89 -0.82 -5.45
N ILE A 101 16.49 -1.76 -4.60
CA ILE A 101 15.47 -1.53 -3.57
C ILE A 101 16.16 -1.52 -2.22
N TYR A 102 16.04 -0.41 -1.50
CA TYR A 102 16.56 -0.26 -0.15
C TYR A 102 15.47 -0.62 0.85
N THR A 103 15.84 -1.48 1.81
CA THR A 103 14.96 -1.91 2.90
C THR A 103 15.58 -1.58 4.24
N GLN A 104 14.75 -1.14 5.18
CA GLN A 104 15.17 -0.98 6.56
C GLN A 104 15.44 -2.35 7.20
N GLN A 105 16.43 -2.43 8.09
CA GLN A 105 16.71 -3.58 8.94
C GLN A 105 16.43 -3.20 10.41
N PRO A 106 16.05 -4.13 11.30
CA PRO A 106 15.99 -5.59 11.11
C PRO A 106 14.69 -6.12 10.48
N GLN A 107 13.60 -5.33 10.49
CA GLN A 107 12.36 -5.71 9.82
C GLN A 107 12.36 -5.14 8.39
N PRO A 108 12.29 -5.97 7.34
CA PRO A 108 12.45 -5.56 5.95
C PRO A 108 11.26 -4.71 5.49
N THR A 109 11.30 -3.42 5.83
CA THR A 109 10.33 -2.42 5.45
C THR A 109 10.87 -1.66 4.25
N PHE A 110 10.03 -1.45 3.23
CA PHE A 110 10.40 -0.65 2.08
C PHE A 110 10.77 0.78 2.51
N GLN A 111 11.92 1.26 2.07
CA GLN A 111 12.36 2.64 2.33
C GLN A 111 12.39 3.46 1.03
N ARG A 112 13.10 2.97 0.01
CA ARG A 112 13.24 3.66 -1.28
C ARG A 112 13.64 2.69 -2.38
N MET A 113 13.37 3.08 -3.63
CA MET A 113 13.83 2.39 -4.83
C MET A 113 14.59 3.35 -5.73
N PHE A 114 15.68 2.86 -6.32
CA PHE A 114 16.43 3.51 -7.39
C PHE A 114 16.26 2.71 -8.68
N LEU A 115 16.05 3.40 -9.80
CA LEU A 115 15.92 2.84 -11.14
C LEU A 115 16.68 3.76 -12.11
N SER A 116 17.65 3.20 -12.83
CA SER A 116 18.37 3.88 -13.91
C SER A 116 18.38 2.98 -15.14
N PHE A 117 17.90 3.49 -16.27
CA PHE A 117 18.01 2.80 -17.55
C PHE A 117 19.32 3.16 -18.23
N GLU A 118 19.93 2.21 -18.92
CA GLU A 118 21.17 2.43 -19.65
C GLU A 118 21.05 3.61 -20.64
N ALA A 119 19.94 3.67 -21.38
CA ALA A 119 19.67 4.77 -22.30
C ALA A 119 19.65 6.14 -21.62
N HIS A 120 19.15 6.23 -20.39
CA HIS A 120 19.18 7.49 -19.62
C HIS A 120 20.60 7.85 -19.18
N LYS A 121 21.40 6.84 -18.80
CA LYS A 121 22.82 7.04 -18.45
C LYS A 121 23.61 7.51 -19.67
N LEU A 122 23.47 6.85 -20.81
CA LEU A 122 24.16 7.19 -22.05
C LEU A 122 23.71 8.55 -22.59
N GLY A 123 22.40 8.79 -22.68
CA GLY A 123 21.89 10.08 -23.16
C GLY A 123 22.29 11.26 -22.27
N PHE A 124 22.49 11.03 -20.98
CA PHE A 124 23.05 12.04 -20.07
C PHE A 124 24.53 12.31 -20.32
N LEU A 125 25.33 11.24 -20.49
CA LEU A 125 26.77 11.35 -20.75
C LEU A 125 27.08 11.92 -22.14
N GLU A 126 26.32 11.52 -23.16
CA GLU A 126 26.52 11.93 -24.56
C GLU A 126 25.86 13.28 -24.86
N GLY A 127 24.73 13.57 -24.21
CA GLY A 127 23.89 14.72 -24.54
C GLY A 127 24.32 16.05 -23.94
N TYR A 128 25.41 16.12 -23.15
CA TYR A 128 25.98 17.31 -22.50
C TYR A 128 25.02 18.50 -22.43
N ARG A 129 23.91 18.36 -21.68
CA ARG A 129 23.16 19.57 -21.26
C ARG A 129 24.01 20.18 -20.15
N PRO A 130 24.62 21.36 -20.34
CA PRO A 130 25.32 22.03 -19.26
C PRO A 130 24.31 22.16 -18.12
N PHE A 131 24.65 21.65 -16.95
CA PHE A 131 23.88 21.93 -15.74
C PHE A 131 23.68 23.44 -15.67
N ILE A 132 22.44 23.91 -15.64
CA ILE A 132 22.16 25.24 -15.12
C ILE A 132 22.48 25.14 -13.63
N GLY A 133 23.72 25.48 -13.29
CA GLY A 133 24.21 25.49 -11.91
C GLY A 133 23.54 26.63 -11.14
N MET A 134 22.82 26.29 -10.09
CA MET A 134 22.84 27.12 -8.88
C MET A 134 24.02 26.61 -8.06
N ASP A 135 24.98 27.50 -7.80
CA ASP A 135 26.38 27.21 -7.46
C ASP A 135 26.64 26.48 -6.13
N ASP A 136 25.61 26.03 -5.39
CA ASP A 136 25.78 25.40 -4.07
C ASP A 136 25.54 23.88 -4.04
N LEU A 137 25.14 23.24 -5.16
CA LEU A 137 24.78 21.81 -5.24
C LEU A 137 25.78 20.93 -6.00
N LEU A 138 26.82 21.53 -6.60
CA LEU A 138 27.76 20.82 -7.47
C LEU A 138 28.73 19.92 -6.68
N GLU A 139 29.20 20.33 -5.50
CA GLU A 139 30.12 19.47 -4.73
C GLU A 139 29.45 18.21 -4.20
N GLU A 140 28.18 18.27 -3.80
CA GLU A 140 27.47 17.08 -3.29
C GLU A 140 27.16 16.05 -4.39
N CYS A 141 26.79 16.49 -5.60
CA CYS A 141 26.43 15.57 -6.69
C CYS A 141 27.62 14.79 -7.26
N TYR A 142 28.78 15.44 -7.44
CA TYR A 142 30.00 14.76 -7.88
C TYR A 142 30.55 13.84 -6.78
N CYS A 143 30.46 14.24 -5.51
CA CYS A 143 30.91 13.43 -4.38
C CYS A 143 30.01 12.20 -4.18
N LEU A 144 28.69 12.33 -4.36
CA LEU A 144 27.77 11.19 -4.35
C LEU A 144 28.08 10.22 -5.50
N GLN A 145 28.22 10.69 -6.75
CA GLN A 145 28.50 9.79 -7.87
C GLN A 145 29.85 9.08 -7.75
N SER A 146 30.92 9.78 -7.34
CA SER A 146 32.25 9.21 -7.16
C SER A 146 32.34 8.25 -5.97
N HIS A 147 31.72 8.59 -4.84
CA HIS A 147 31.62 7.69 -3.69
C HIS A 147 30.79 6.44 -4.02
N TRP A 148 29.69 6.57 -4.79
CA TRP A 148 28.88 5.44 -5.26
C TRP A 148 29.65 4.55 -6.24
N MET A 149 30.35 5.11 -7.23
CA MET A 149 31.18 4.35 -8.18
C MET A 149 32.27 3.52 -7.47
N GLN A 150 32.83 4.03 -6.38
CA GLN A 150 33.79 3.32 -5.53
C GLN A 150 33.12 2.23 -4.67
N THR A 151 31.90 2.44 -4.15
CA THR A 151 31.18 1.43 -3.34
C THR A 151 30.58 0.29 -4.16
N VAL A 152 30.27 0.50 -5.44
CA VAL A 152 29.84 -0.58 -6.36
C VAL A 152 31.00 -1.27 -7.10
N GLY A 153 32.25 -0.98 -6.73
CA GLY A 153 33.42 -1.75 -7.17
C GLY A 153 33.76 -1.65 -8.66
N TYR A 154 33.46 -0.51 -9.31
CA TYR A 154 33.95 -0.24 -10.66
C TYR A 154 35.37 0.35 -10.57
N SER A 155 36.39 -0.45 -10.86
CA SER A 155 37.72 0.08 -11.21
C SER A 155 37.70 0.59 -12.66
N GLN A 156 38.37 1.72 -12.90
CA GLN A 156 38.64 2.27 -14.23
C GLN A 156 39.33 1.26 -15.14
#